data_AF-A0A949A8Z5-F1
#
_entry.id   AF-A0A949A8Z5-F1
#
_cell.length_a   1.000
_cell.length_b   1.000
_cell.length_c   1.000
_cell.angle_alpha   90.00
_cell.angle_beta   90.00
_cell.angle_gamma   90.00
#
_symmetry.space_group_name_H-M   'P 1'
#
loop_
_entity.id
_entity.type
_entity.pdbx_description
1 polymer ?
#
loop_
_entity_poly.entity_id
_entity_poly.type
_entity_poly.pdbx_seq_one_letter_code
_entity_poly.pdbx_strand_id
1 'polypeptide(L)'
;MSDNSDKLITTEIKRRKVTYYLTSEEDLHNVKNNSLLGDIFSILASVTAGGIISVILTRATGIQLGQQTTNVLDILLKVFICGSVIFACFAVYFHCQSFITIKKIKGSGAVKSLINADQEEVIEAKKTGKENIPKEPRLKIIKAEYWTQKVRLDVTEELRKLIVNYKLETIASNAIKSDPDINTVKKLTIEYKFDGITITKEFTEGDKVIIP
;
A
#
# COMPACT_ATOMS: atom_id res chain seq x y z
N MET A 1 -10.86 -17.02 -63.53
CA MET A 1 -10.18 -17.48 -62.31
C MET A 1 -9.99 -16.24 -61.43
N SER A 2 -10.84 -16.04 -60.43
CA SER A 2 -10.79 -14.84 -59.57
C SER A 2 -10.00 -15.21 -58.32
N ASP A 3 -8.81 -14.64 -58.18
CA ASP A 3 -7.93 -14.87 -57.03
C ASP A 3 -8.42 -14.00 -55.86
N ASN A 4 -9.19 -14.64 -54.97
CA ASN A 4 -9.68 -14.05 -53.74
C ASN A 4 -8.61 -14.27 -52.66
N SER A 5 -7.56 -13.44 -52.68
CA SER A 5 -6.53 -13.48 -51.64
C SER A 5 -7.02 -12.70 -50.43
N ASP A 6 -7.34 -13.47 -49.38
CA ASP A 6 -7.79 -13.04 -48.07
C ASP A 6 -7.06 -11.80 -47.56
N LYS A 7 -7.80 -10.69 -47.44
CA LYS A 7 -7.32 -9.46 -46.84
C LYS A 7 -7.22 -9.66 -45.33
N LEU A 8 -6.08 -10.18 -44.88
CA LEU A 8 -5.78 -10.39 -43.46
C LEU A 8 -5.84 -9.07 -42.70
N ILE A 9 -6.78 -8.96 -41.76
CA ILE A 9 -6.87 -7.82 -40.84
C ILE A 9 -5.72 -7.96 -39.85
N THR A 10 -4.74 -7.06 -39.95
CA THR A 10 -3.59 -7.02 -39.05
C THR A 10 -3.96 -6.17 -37.84
N THR A 11 -4.08 -6.80 -36.67
CA THR A 11 -4.43 -6.11 -35.43
C THR A 11 -3.19 -6.02 -34.54
N GLU A 12 -2.73 -4.79 -34.26
CA GLU A 12 -1.61 -4.56 -33.33
C GLU A 12 -2.10 -4.67 -31.89
N ILE A 13 -1.83 -5.80 -31.24
CA ILE A 13 -2.20 -6.03 -29.84
C ILE A 13 -1.16 -5.35 -28.93
N LYS A 14 -1.45 -4.11 -28.49
CA LYS A 14 -0.64 -3.44 -27.47
C LYS A 14 -0.79 -4.14 -26.12
N ARG A 15 0.32 -4.68 -25.58
CA ARG A 15 0.37 -5.25 -24.22
C ARG A 15 0.00 -4.18 -23.17
N ARG A 16 -0.90 -4.52 -22.26
CA ARG A 16 -1.26 -3.69 -21.10
C ARG A 16 -0.17 -3.79 -20.03
N LYS A 17 0.55 -2.70 -19.78
CA LYS A 17 1.49 -2.59 -18.65
C LYS A 17 0.70 -2.40 -17.36
N VAL A 18 0.65 -3.42 -16.51
CA VAL A 18 0.01 -3.35 -15.18
C VAL A 18 1.10 -3.15 -14.12
N THR A 19 0.94 -2.13 -13.29
CA THR A 19 1.88 -1.80 -12.21
C THR A 19 1.23 -2.19 -10.88
N TYR A 20 1.87 -3.07 -10.12
CA TYR A 20 1.37 -3.51 -8.81
C TYR A 20 2.13 -2.75 -7.72
N TYR A 21 1.40 -2.23 -6.74
CA TYR A 21 1.98 -1.63 -5.54
C TYR A 21 1.75 -2.59 -4.38
N LEU A 22 2.78 -2.90 -3.61
CA LEU A 22 2.63 -3.66 -2.38
C LEU A 22 1.95 -2.73 -1.36
N THR A 23 0.70 -3.03 -1.01
CA THR A 23 -0.04 -2.31 0.02
C THR A 23 -0.29 -3.24 1.19
N SER A 24 -0.23 -2.73 2.42
CA SER A 24 -0.72 -3.46 3.57
C SER A 24 -2.26 -3.51 3.56
N GLU A 25 -2.85 -4.51 4.23
CA GLU A 25 -4.31 -4.56 4.44
C GLU A 25 -4.81 -3.32 5.18
N GLU A 26 -4.02 -2.82 6.12
CA GLU A 26 -4.30 -1.61 6.89
C GLU A 26 -4.32 -0.36 6.02
N ASP A 27 -3.33 -0.18 5.13
CA ASP A 27 -3.30 0.95 4.20
C ASP A 27 -4.50 0.91 3.24
N LEU A 28 -4.85 -0.27 2.72
CA LEU A 28 -6.00 -0.45 1.83
C LEU A 28 -7.32 -0.15 2.55
N HIS A 29 -7.46 -0.66 3.77
CA HIS A 29 -8.63 -0.39 4.61
C HIS A 29 -8.75 1.11 4.93
N ASN A 30 -7.64 1.78 5.23
CA ASN A 30 -7.60 3.20 5.51
C ASN A 30 -7.94 4.06 4.29
N VAL A 31 -7.41 3.73 3.09
CA VAL A 31 -7.78 4.42 1.85
C VAL A 31 -9.26 4.26 1.56
N LYS A 32 -9.78 3.03 1.68
CA LYS A 32 -11.20 2.75 1.45
C LYS A 32 -12.09 3.50 2.44
N ASN A 33 -11.78 3.42 3.72
CA ASN A 33 -12.58 4.06 4.77
C ASN A 33 -12.56 5.58 4.64
N ASN A 34 -11.39 6.19 4.42
CA ASN A 34 -11.28 7.64 4.24
C ASN A 34 -11.98 8.11 2.96
N SER A 35 -11.91 7.34 1.86
CA SER A 35 -12.66 7.66 0.65
C SER A 35 -14.17 7.58 0.87
N LEU A 36 -14.65 6.50 1.51
CA LEU A 36 -16.09 6.32 1.79
C LEU A 36 -16.63 7.41 2.71
N LEU A 37 -15.89 7.77 3.76
CA LEU A 37 -16.27 8.87 4.65
C LEU A 37 -16.29 10.21 3.90
N GLY A 38 -15.30 10.47 3.05
CA GLY A 38 -15.28 11.65 2.18
C GLY A 38 -16.54 11.75 1.31
N ASP A 39 -16.95 10.64 0.70
CA ASP A 39 -18.16 10.58 -0.14
C ASP A 39 -19.44 10.81 0.69
N ILE A 40 -19.55 10.20 1.88
CA ILE A 40 -20.67 10.41 2.80
C ILE A 40 -20.78 11.88 3.21
N PHE A 41 -19.67 12.51 3.60
CA PHE A 41 -19.66 13.93 3.98
C PHE A 41 -19.96 14.85 2.79
N SER A 42 -19.53 14.48 1.58
CA SER A 42 -19.90 15.18 0.36
C SER A 42 -21.41 15.14 0.10
N ILE A 43 -22.04 13.97 0.28
CA ILE A 43 -23.49 13.80 0.18
C ILE A 43 -24.21 14.64 1.25
N LEU A 44 -23.76 14.58 2.51
CA LEU A 44 -24.32 15.39 3.59
C LEU A 44 -24.21 16.90 3.34
N ALA A 45 -23.08 17.35 2.79
CA ALA A 45 -22.89 18.74 2.37
C ALA A 45 -23.87 19.13 1.25
N SER A 46 -24.11 18.24 0.29
CA SER A 46 -25.10 18.46 -0.78
C SER A 46 -26.54 18.51 -0.25
N VAL A 47 -26.89 17.63 0.69
CA VAL A 47 -28.24 17.60 1.30
C VAL A 47 -28.50 18.88 2.09
N THR A 48 -27.52 19.32 2.88
CA THR A 48 -27.62 20.57 3.64
C THR A 48 -27.69 21.80 2.72
N ALA A 49 -26.94 21.82 1.61
CA ALA A 49 -27.06 22.86 0.59
C ALA A 49 -28.47 22.89 -0.05
N GLY A 50 -29.06 21.73 -0.31
CA GLY A 50 -30.47 21.62 -0.74
C GLY A 50 -31.44 22.21 0.30
N GLY A 51 -31.17 21.98 1.59
CA GLY A 51 -31.90 22.60 2.70
C GLY A 51 -31.82 24.12 2.70
N ILE A 52 -30.64 24.70 2.45
CA ILE A 52 -30.46 26.15 2.31
C ILE A 52 -31.34 26.71 1.18
N ILE A 53 -31.27 26.10 -0.01
CA ILE A 53 -32.06 26.53 -1.18
C ILE A 53 -33.55 26.44 -0.87
N SER A 54 -33.99 25.36 -0.21
CA SER A 54 -35.39 25.16 0.19
C SER A 54 -35.89 26.27 1.12
N VAL A 55 -35.10 26.65 2.13
CA VAL A 55 -35.45 27.72 3.08
C VAL A 55 -35.51 29.08 2.38
N ILE A 56 -34.54 29.37 1.50
CA ILE A 56 -34.52 30.62 0.72
C ILE A 56 -35.74 30.72 -0.18
N LEU A 57 -36.07 29.64 -0.91
CA LEU A 57 -37.21 29.61 -1.81
C LEU A 57 -38.52 29.81 -1.04
N THR A 58 -38.68 29.12 0.09
CA THR A 58 -39.86 29.26 0.97
C THR A 58 -40.03 30.71 1.46
N ARG A 59 -38.93 31.38 1.79
CA ARG A 59 -38.94 32.79 2.18
C ARG A 59 -39.30 33.72 1.01
N ALA A 60 -38.83 33.41 -0.19
CA ALA A 60 -39.04 34.22 -1.39
C ALA A 60 -40.45 34.11 -1.97
N THR A 61 -41.06 32.91 -1.92
CA THR A 61 -42.40 32.66 -2.48
C THR A 61 -43.52 32.86 -1.47
N GLY A 62 -43.19 32.89 -0.18
CA GLY A 62 -44.16 33.02 0.89
C GLY A 62 -44.68 34.46 1.06
N ILE A 63 -45.83 34.74 0.45
CA ILE A 63 -46.53 36.01 0.63
C ILE A 63 -47.20 36.01 2.02
N GLN A 64 -46.84 36.97 2.88
CA GLN A 64 -47.31 37.12 4.28
C GLN A 64 -46.96 35.96 5.24
N LEU A 65 -45.67 35.59 5.35
CA LEU A 65 -45.22 34.74 6.45
C LEU A 65 -45.41 35.43 7.81
N GLY A 66 -45.98 34.70 8.78
CA GLY A 66 -46.06 35.15 10.17
C GLY A 66 -44.67 35.32 10.80
N GLN A 67 -44.56 36.22 11.78
CA GLN A 67 -43.29 36.52 12.47
C GLN A 67 -42.65 35.27 13.11
N GLN A 68 -43.45 34.36 13.66
CA GLN A 68 -42.93 33.11 14.20
C GLN A 68 -42.31 32.21 13.13
N THR A 69 -42.94 32.12 11.95
CA THR A 69 -42.45 31.32 10.83
C THR A 69 -41.12 31.87 10.30
N THR A 70 -41.00 33.19 10.15
CA THR A 70 -39.74 33.82 9.69
C THR A 70 -38.59 33.56 10.67
N ASN A 71 -38.82 33.65 11.98
CA ASN A 71 -37.81 33.33 13.00
C ASN A 71 -37.35 31.86 12.90
N VAL A 72 -38.27 30.93 12.68
CA VAL A 72 -37.93 29.50 12.49
C VAL A 72 -37.11 29.29 11.21
N LEU A 73 -37.48 29.94 10.11
CA LEU A 73 -36.71 29.89 8.86
C LEU A 73 -35.29 30.44 9.04
N ASP A 74 -35.12 31.54 9.77
CA ASP A 74 -33.79 32.12 10.04
C ASP A 74 -32.92 31.19 10.90
N ILE A 75 -33.50 30.48 11.87
CA ILE A 75 -32.78 29.47 12.67
C ILE A 75 -32.37 28.29 11.76
N LEU A 76 -33.30 27.76 10.97
CA LEU A 76 -33.04 26.66 10.02
C LEU A 76 -31.94 27.03 9.02
N LEU A 77 -31.98 28.25 8.48
CA LEU A 77 -30.97 28.73 7.54
C LEU A 77 -29.57 28.73 8.17
N LYS A 78 -29.44 29.23 9.40
CA LYS A 78 -28.16 29.22 10.14
C LYS A 78 -27.66 27.81 10.41
N VAL A 79 -28.55 26.90 10.81
CA VAL A 79 -28.20 25.50 11.07
C VAL A 79 -27.71 24.82 9.79
N PHE A 80 -28.42 24.99 8.66
CA PHE A 80 -28.00 24.39 7.40
C PHE A 80 -26.70 24.98 6.85
N ILE A 81 -26.48 26.29 6.97
CA ILE A 81 -25.20 26.92 6.58
C ILE A 81 -24.06 26.35 7.43
N CYS A 82 -24.23 26.33 8.76
CA CYS A 82 -23.21 25.80 9.67
C CYS A 82 -22.90 24.32 9.37
N GLY A 83 -23.94 23.49 9.22
CA GLY A 83 -23.79 22.08 8.87
C GLY A 83 -23.10 21.87 7.52
N SER A 84 -23.49 22.63 6.49
CA SER A 84 -22.90 22.54 5.16
C SER A 84 -21.41 22.87 5.16
N VAL A 85 -20.99 23.93 5.88
CA VAL A 85 -19.58 24.29 6.02
C VAL A 85 -18.80 23.18 6.75
N ILE A 86 -19.33 22.66 7.86
CA ILE A 86 -18.67 21.58 8.62
C ILE A 86 -18.52 20.33 7.77
N PHE A 87 -19.58 19.88 7.09
CA PHE A 87 -19.52 18.69 6.23
C PHE A 87 -18.60 18.88 5.03
N ALA A 88 -18.57 20.07 4.42
CA ALA A 88 -17.63 20.38 3.35
C ALA A 88 -16.17 20.32 3.84
N CYS A 89 -15.87 20.89 5.00
CA CYS A 89 -14.54 20.81 5.62
C CYS A 89 -14.12 19.35 5.87
N PHE A 90 -15.02 18.53 6.40
CA PHE A 90 -14.74 17.10 6.60
C PHE A 90 -14.54 16.35 5.28
N ALA A 91 -15.39 16.59 4.29
CA ALA A 91 -15.25 15.97 2.97
C ALA A 91 -13.88 16.26 2.36
N VAL A 92 -13.45 17.53 2.38
CA VAL A 92 -12.11 17.94 1.91
C VAL A 92 -11.02 17.27 2.73
N TYR A 93 -11.13 17.28 4.06
CA TYR A 93 -10.16 16.64 4.95
C TYR A 93 -9.96 15.15 4.62
N PHE A 94 -11.04 14.39 4.53
CA PHE A 94 -10.99 12.96 4.23
C PHE A 94 -10.47 12.67 2.82
N HIS A 95 -10.83 13.51 1.84
CA HIS A 95 -10.31 13.40 0.48
C HIS A 95 -8.79 13.64 0.44
N CYS A 96 -8.31 14.69 1.13
CA CYS A 96 -6.88 14.96 1.28
C CYS A 96 -6.14 13.81 1.96
N GLN A 97 -6.68 13.25 3.06
CA GLN A 97 -6.09 12.11 3.74
C GLN A 97 -5.99 10.88 2.83
N SER A 98 -7.03 10.58 2.05
CA SER A 98 -7.00 9.49 1.06
C SER A 98 -5.87 9.69 0.03
N PHE A 99 -5.72 10.91 -0.49
CA PHE A 99 -4.62 11.23 -1.42
C PHE A 99 -3.22 11.08 -0.81
N ILE A 100 -3.04 11.48 0.45
CA ILE A 100 -1.76 11.34 1.15
C ILE A 100 -1.39 9.86 1.28
N THR A 101 -2.32 9.01 1.70
CA THR A 101 -2.09 7.56 1.82
C THR A 101 -1.81 6.93 0.46
N ILE A 102 -2.54 7.30 -0.60
CA ILE A 102 -2.27 6.84 -1.97
C ILE A 102 -0.87 7.27 -2.42
N LYS A 103 -0.44 8.50 -2.09
CA LYS A 103 0.90 8.99 -2.43
C LYS A 103 1.97 8.20 -1.69
N LYS A 104 1.74 7.84 -0.42
CA LYS A 104 2.61 6.97 0.36
C LYS A 104 2.73 5.57 -0.27
N ILE A 105 1.62 4.96 -0.70
CA ILE A 105 1.59 3.66 -1.40
C ILE A 105 2.30 3.74 -2.76
N LYS A 106 2.14 4.84 -3.52
CA LYS A 106 2.86 5.02 -4.79
C LYS A 106 4.36 5.24 -4.57
N GLY A 107 4.74 5.88 -3.47
CA GLY A 107 6.11 6.12 -3.08
C GLY A 107 6.83 4.90 -2.52
N SER A 108 6.11 3.84 -2.11
CA SER A 108 6.71 2.60 -1.59
C SER A 108 7.27 1.67 -2.67
N GLY A 109 7.28 2.11 -3.94
CA GLY A 109 7.84 1.36 -5.06
C GLY A 109 6.80 0.49 -5.77
N ALA A 110 6.98 0.36 -7.08
CA ALA A 110 6.18 -0.50 -7.94
C ALA A 110 6.86 -1.86 -8.07
N VAL A 111 6.14 -2.93 -7.72
CA VAL A 111 6.59 -4.29 -8.06
C VAL A 111 6.19 -4.55 -9.51
N LYS A 112 7.19 -4.60 -10.39
CA LYS A 112 7.01 -5.21 -11.71
C LYS A 112 6.61 -6.66 -11.49
N SER A 113 5.44 -7.04 -12.01
CA SER A 113 5.01 -8.44 -12.04
C SER A 113 6.14 -9.30 -12.61
N LEU A 114 6.61 -10.26 -11.80
CA LEU A 114 7.65 -11.22 -12.16
C LEU A 114 7.23 -12.16 -13.29
N ILE A 115 5.97 -12.09 -13.76
CA ILE A 115 5.47 -12.96 -14.84
C ILE A 115 6.14 -12.65 -16.20
N ASN A 116 6.79 -11.49 -16.37
CA ASN A 116 7.53 -11.16 -17.60
C ASN A 116 8.97 -10.64 -17.36
N ALA A 117 9.44 -10.57 -16.11
CA ALA A 117 10.76 -9.99 -15.79
C ALA A 117 11.90 -10.84 -16.36
N ASP A 118 11.73 -12.16 -16.38
CA ASP A 118 12.78 -13.10 -16.79
C ASP A 118 13.13 -13.01 -18.28
N GLN A 119 12.23 -12.48 -19.12
CA GLN A 119 12.45 -12.42 -20.57
C GLN A 119 12.91 -11.05 -21.08
N GLU A 120 12.59 -9.95 -20.38
CA GLU A 120 13.05 -8.60 -20.80
C GLU A 120 14.46 -8.29 -20.28
N GLU A 121 14.82 -8.72 -19.06
CA GLU A 121 16.14 -8.41 -18.45
C GLU A 121 17.30 -9.13 -19.17
N VAL A 122 17.06 -10.32 -19.74
CA VAL A 122 18.07 -11.07 -20.52
C VAL A 122 18.32 -10.46 -21.91
N ILE A 123 17.31 -9.80 -22.50
CA ILE A 123 17.39 -9.24 -23.85
C ILE A 123 17.99 -7.83 -23.83
N GLU A 124 17.75 -7.04 -22.78
CA GLU A 124 18.30 -5.69 -22.64
C GLU A 124 19.74 -5.69 -22.07
N ALA A 125 20.07 -6.58 -21.12
CA ALA A 125 21.41 -6.66 -20.52
C ALA A 125 22.52 -7.09 -21.52
N LYS A 126 22.16 -7.73 -22.64
CA LYS A 126 23.13 -8.08 -23.70
C LYS A 126 23.45 -6.92 -24.65
N LYS A 127 22.67 -5.83 -24.67
CA LYS A 127 22.82 -4.77 -25.69
C LYS A 127 23.58 -3.53 -25.26
N THR A 128 23.65 -3.22 -23.97
CA THR A 128 24.29 -1.98 -23.51
C THR A 128 25.13 -2.23 -22.27
N GLY A 129 26.43 -2.47 -22.47
CA GLY A 129 27.44 -2.56 -21.41
C GLY A 129 27.66 -1.24 -20.68
N LYS A 130 26.69 -0.82 -19.87
CA LYS A 130 26.80 0.30 -18.93
C LYS A 130 26.09 -0.05 -17.63
N GLU A 131 26.88 -0.51 -16.67
CA GLU A 131 26.50 -0.56 -15.26
C GLU A 131 26.30 0.87 -14.74
N ASN A 132 25.04 1.26 -14.53
CA ASN A 132 24.67 2.22 -13.51
C ASN A 132 23.19 2.00 -13.17
N ILE A 133 22.94 0.95 -12.39
CA ILE A 133 21.64 0.67 -11.80
C ILE A 133 21.64 1.32 -10.41
N PRO A 134 20.72 2.25 -10.11
CA PRO A 134 20.47 2.68 -8.73
C PRO A 134 20.10 1.43 -7.92
N LYS A 135 21.03 1.00 -7.07
CA LYS A 135 20.93 -0.24 -6.32
C LYS A 135 19.94 -0.02 -5.19
N GLU A 136 18.70 -0.47 -5.37
CA GLU A 136 17.76 -0.60 -4.25
C GLU A 136 18.40 -1.42 -3.11
N PRO A 137 18.03 -1.19 -1.84
CA PRO A 137 18.49 -1.99 -0.71
C PRO A 137 18.18 -3.47 -0.91
N ARG A 138 19.19 -4.21 -1.37
CA ARG A 138 19.12 -5.66 -1.51
C ARG A 138 19.62 -6.26 -0.20
N LEU A 139 18.71 -6.64 0.70
CA LEU A 139 19.05 -7.59 1.76
C LEU A 139 19.63 -8.83 1.11
N LYS A 140 20.82 -9.20 1.56
CA LYS A 140 21.45 -10.46 1.20
C LYS A 140 22.01 -11.10 2.45
N ILE A 141 21.42 -12.19 2.90
CA ILE A 141 21.99 -13.00 3.98
C ILE A 141 23.30 -13.61 3.46
N ILE A 142 24.40 -13.29 4.11
CA ILE A 142 25.73 -13.82 3.81
C ILE A 142 25.86 -15.19 4.49
N LYS A 143 25.52 -15.24 5.78
CA LYS A 143 25.64 -16.43 6.63
C LYS A 143 24.60 -16.37 7.75
N ALA A 144 24.03 -17.51 8.12
CA ALA A 144 23.23 -17.63 9.33
C ALA A 144 23.48 -18.97 10.04
N GLU A 145 23.64 -18.91 11.36
CA GLU A 145 23.91 -20.08 12.20
C GLU A 145 22.93 -20.13 13.36
N TYR A 146 22.37 -21.30 13.59
CA TYR A 146 21.58 -21.63 14.77
C TYR A 146 22.40 -22.55 15.68
N TRP A 147 22.72 -22.11 16.90
CA TRP A 147 23.81 -22.71 17.66
C TRP A 147 23.64 -22.69 19.19
N THR A 148 24.42 -23.56 19.83
CA THR A 148 24.78 -23.56 21.26
C THR A 148 26.29 -23.60 21.39
N GLN A 149 26.83 -23.54 22.62
CA GLN A 149 28.26 -23.68 22.86
C GLN A 149 28.86 -25.00 22.34
N LYS A 150 28.02 -26.02 22.09
CA LYS A 150 28.43 -27.37 21.67
C LYS A 150 28.22 -27.62 20.17
N VAL A 151 27.13 -27.13 19.61
CA VAL A 151 26.69 -27.46 18.24
C VAL A 151 26.33 -26.21 17.46
N ARG A 152 26.68 -26.16 16.16
CA ARG A 152 26.25 -25.11 15.23
C ARG A 152 25.56 -25.75 14.02
N LEU A 153 24.47 -25.15 13.58
CA LEU A 153 23.69 -25.57 12.42
C LEU A 153 23.59 -24.41 11.43
N ASP A 154 24.02 -24.64 10.18
CA ASP A 154 23.85 -23.66 9.11
C ASP A 154 22.37 -23.61 8.68
N VAL A 155 21.79 -22.42 8.79
CA VAL A 155 20.39 -22.13 8.44
C VAL A 155 20.28 -21.06 7.35
N THR A 156 21.38 -20.81 6.63
CA THR A 156 21.49 -19.72 5.65
C THR A 156 20.46 -19.86 4.52
N GLU A 157 20.32 -21.04 3.93
CA GLU A 157 19.41 -21.28 2.80
C GLU A 157 17.94 -21.24 3.23
N GLU A 158 17.66 -21.74 4.43
CA GLU A 158 16.34 -21.75 5.04
C GLU A 158 15.87 -20.32 5.27
N LEU A 159 16.71 -19.45 5.83
CA LEU A 159 16.37 -18.04 6.00
C LEU A 159 16.30 -17.28 4.67
N ARG A 160 17.15 -17.60 3.68
CA ARG A 160 17.08 -16.97 2.34
C ARG A 160 15.74 -17.21 1.66
N LYS A 161 15.15 -18.40 1.81
CA LYS A 161 13.83 -18.73 1.26
C LYS A 161 12.69 -17.96 1.92
N LEU A 162 12.89 -17.52 3.16
CA LEU A 162 11.92 -16.73 3.92
C LEU A 162 12.01 -15.23 3.64
N ILE A 163 13.01 -14.78 2.86
CA ILE A 163 13.11 -13.38 2.46
C ILE A 163 12.01 -13.07 1.46
N VAL A 164 11.15 -12.13 1.83
CA VAL A 164 10.09 -11.61 0.97
C VAL A 164 10.19 -10.10 0.97
N ASN A 165 10.22 -9.48 -0.22
CA ASN A 165 10.35 -8.02 -0.38
C ASN A 165 11.58 -7.45 0.32
N TYR A 166 12.72 -8.12 0.16
CA TYR A 166 13.99 -7.79 0.81
C TYR A 166 13.98 -7.86 2.33
N LYS A 167 12.89 -8.27 2.98
CA LYS A 167 12.81 -8.35 4.44
C LYS A 167 12.80 -9.81 4.90
N LEU A 168 13.40 -10.08 6.05
CA LEU A 168 13.21 -11.36 6.75
C LEU A 168 12.39 -11.13 8.02
N GLU A 169 11.23 -11.79 8.09
CA GLU A 169 10.41 -11.89 9.29
C GLU A 169 10.19 -13.36 9.64
N THR A 170 10.69 -13.79 10.79
CA THR A 170 10.51 -15.15 11.28
C THR A 170 10.66 -15.19 12.81
N ILE A 171 10.56 -16.38 13.40
CA ILE A 171 10.82 -16.63 14.82
C ILE A 171 12.08 -17.48 14.92
N ALA A 172 13.03 -17.09 15.76
CA ALA A 172 14.22 -17.88 16.06
C ALA A 172 13.80 -19.18 16.76
N SER A 173 13.65 -20.26 16.00
CA SER A 173 13.05 -21.50 16.49
C SER A 173 13.55 -22.74 15.75
N ASN A 174 13.29 -23.90 16.34
CA ASN A 174 13.62 -25.20 15.77
C ASN A 174 12.95 -25.47 14.41
N ALA A 175 11.88 -24.73 14.09
CA ALA A 175 11.15 -24.84 12.83
C ALA A 175 11.96 -24.31 11.63
N ILE A 176 13.05 -23.57 11.85
CA ILE A 176 13.91 -23.08 10.76
C ILE A 176 14.55 -24.26 10.01
N LYS A 177 14.98 -25.30 10.75
CA LYS A 177 15.62 -26.48 10.14
C LYS A 177 15.46 -27.73 11.00
N SER A 178 16.00 -27.70 12.21
CA SER A 178 15.92 -28.78 13.19
C SER A 178 16.44 -28.28 14.55
N ASP A 179 16.27 -29.08 15.60
CA ASP A 179 16.86 -28.79 16.91
C ASP A 179 18.30 -29.33 16.99
N PRO A 180 19.33 -28.47 17.00
CA PRO A 180 20.73 -28.91 17.09
C PRO A 180 21.14 -29.43 18.48
N ASP A 181 20.40 -29.09 19.55
CA ASP A 181 20.77 -29.45 20.93
C ASP A 181 19.55 -29.44 21.85
N ILE A 182 19.01 -30.63 22.11
CA ILE A 182 17.78 -30.84 22.86
C ILE A 182 17.94 -30.34 24.30
N ASN A 183 16.94 -29.62 24.81
CA ASN A 183 16.87 -29.02 26.16
C ASN A 183 17.88 -27.89 26.43
N THR A 184 18.53 -27.34 25.39
CA THR A 184 19.41 -26.18 25.52
C THR A 184 18.82 -24.98 24.78
N VAL A 185 18.85 -23.80 25.41
CA VAL A 185 18.44 -22.54 24.76
C VAL A 185 19.44 -22.19 23.68
N LYS A 186 18.92 -22.01 22.46
CA LYS A 186 19.74 -21.77 21.28
C LYS A 186 19.81 -20.29 20.93
N LYS A 187 20.81 -19.96 20.11
CA LYS A 187 21.03 -18.62 19.56
C LYS A 187 21.03 -18.67 18.05
N LEU A 188 20.46 -17.65 17.43
CA LEU A 188 20.49 -17.44 15.99
C LEU A 188 21.38 -16.23 15.70
N THR A 189 22.47 -16.43 14.97
CA THR A 189 23.32 -15.35 14.48
C THR A 189 23.13 -15.20 12.98
N ILE A 190 22.82 -13.99 12.51
CA ILE A 190 22.61 -13.68 11.09
C ILE A 190 23.59 -12.58 10.69
N GLU A 191 24.45 -12.90 9.73
CA GLU A 191 25.29 -11.96 9.01
C GLU A 191 24.63 -11.66 7.66
N TYR A 192 24.30 -10.39 7.42
CA TYR A 192 23.61 -9.95 6.22
C TYR A 192 24.18 -8.64 5.70
N LYS A 193 24.01 -8.43 4.39
CA LYS A 193 24.36 -7.19 3.70
C LYS A 193 23.08 -6.42 3.42
N PHE A 194 23.03 -5.16 3.85
CA PHE A 194 21.95 -4.23 3.56
C PHE A 194 22.57 -2.94 3.03
N ASP A 195 22.11 -2.46 1.86
CA ASP A 195 22.68 -1.28 1.18
C ASP A 195 24.20 -1.29 1.02
N GLY A 196 24.81 -2.47 0.92
CA GLY A 196 26.26 -2.59 0.81
C GLY A 196 27.01 -2.69 2.14
N ILE A 197 26.34 -2.48 3.27
CA ILE A 197 26.89 -2.56 4.61
C ILE A 197 26.63 -3.97 5.18
N THR A 198 27.68 -4.61 5.70
CA THR A 198 27.55 -5.90 6.40
C THR A 198 27.16 -5.65 7.86
N ILE A 199 26.11 -6.32 8.32
CA ILE A 199 25.55 -6.23 9.67
C ILE A 199 25.42 -7.65 10.22
N THR A 200 25.79 -7.83 11.48
CA THR A 200 25.59 -9.09 12.21
C THR A 200 24.63 -8.86 13.36
N LYS A 201 23.59 -9.68 13.47
CA LYS A 201 22.64 -9.68 14.59
C LYS A 201 22.53 -11.04 15.23
N GLU A 202 22.33 -11.06 16.54
CA GLU A 202 22.09 -12.26 17.34
C GLU A 202 20.69 -12.19 17.98
N PHE A 203 20.01 -13.33 18.01
CA PHE A 203 18.68 -13.52 18.58
C PHE A 203 18.68 -14.77 19.46
N THR A 204 17.89 -14.79 20.53
CA THR A 204 17.69 -15.95 21.39
C THR A 204 16.51 -16.78 20.86
N GLU A 205 16.51 -18.09 21.12
CA GLU A 205 15.36 -18.95 20.82
C GLU A 205 14.05 -18.38 21.40
N GLY A 206 13.03 -18.26 20.54
CA GLY A 206 11.74 -17.61 20.83
C GLY A 206 11.66 -16.15 20.36
N ASP A 207 12.79 -15.49 20.08
CA ASP A 207 12.77 -14.08 19.66
C ASP A 207 12.18 -13.91 18.26
N LYS A 208 11.46 -12.79 18.07
CA LYS A 208 11.01 -12.37 16.75
C LYS A 208 12.19 -11.78 15.98
N VAL A 209 12.53 -12.40 14.85
CA VAL A 209 13.59 -11.99 13.95
C VAL A 209 13.01 -11.05 12.90
N ILE A 210 13.41 -9.79 12.94
CA ILE A 210 13.04 -8.78 11.96
C ILE A 210 14.32 -8.08 11.49
N ILE A 211 14.71 -8.33 10.24
CA ILE A 211 15.84 -7.64 9.60
C ILE A 211 15.41 -7.04 8.25
N PRO A 212 15.94 -5.86 7.88
CA PRO A 212 15.49 -5.07 6.74
C PRO A 212 15.63 -5.79 5.42
#